data_AF-A0A9W4TQC1-F1
#
_entry.id   AF-A0A9W4TQC1-F1
#
_cell.length_a   1.000
_cell.length_b   1.000
_cell.length_c   1.000
_cell.angle_alpha   90.00
_cell.angle_beta   90.00
_cell.angle_gamma   90.00
#
_symmetry.space_group_name_H-M   'P 1'
#
loop_
_entity.id
_entity.type
_entity.pdbx_description
1 polymer ?
#
loop_
_entity_poly.entity_id
_entity_poly.type
_entity_poly.pdbx_seq_one_letter_code
_entity_poly.pdbx_strand_id
1 'polypeptide(L)'
;MSEDPKVKVEGFERIKLKTREEKETLDSTETSNLQATKEDSTTQPIIEDLAKRFSPQIGGESNVSNQSTPEDSVGSAQPQSNTEGSLVQPPLNPTQDAGSGIAFDFNFAMRVSVPKPAEGEGWRIQLYDLDTEVALLDQPCFDVGHAATAKHHFLNGRITVSKILKNGKIEDVFTHQYNAENKDVLIVFPVGSLGDSLGWMPYAEKFRKKHRCNLTLAIALPLIELFEKSYPEIKFVDAIEYAKKEPKDPYYASYYIGLFFKDEDNHWQPEDFRQVGLHRTAGYILGVDPTEEPPKLTYSDDTRPIEEPYVVIASQASTQCKYWNNPFGWYHVIKFLKSVGYRVICIDKEAVFGRDLVWNYIPNGAEDQTGNRSLAERARWLKHAEFFVGLSSGLAWLAWGAGIPVVIISGFTHPSTEFDTPYRVFSTHVCNSCWNDVRYQFDHSNYLYCPKHQNTPRQFECTKGISHQHVIKTILQIPGCRSEVINNA
;
A
#
# COMPACT_ATOMS: atom_id res chain seq x y z
N MET A 1 34.38 -32.78 2.58
CA MET A 1 34.70 -33.98 3.38
C MET A 1 34.21 -33.69 4.81
N SER A 2 33.24 -34.36 5.40
CA SER A 2 32.69 -35.70 5.17
C SER A 2 31.16 -35.69 5.03
N GLU A 3 30.69 -36.55 4.13
CA GLU A 3 29.30 -37.00 4.03
C GLU A 3 28.96 -37.87 5.24
N ASP A 4 27.80 -37.66 5.86
CA ASP A 4 27.17 -38.67 6.72
C ASP A 4 25.74 -38.94 6.17
N PRO A 5 25.48 -40.14 5.62
CA PRO A 5 24.22 -40.45 4.97
C PRO A 5 23.33 -41.23 5.94
N LYS A 6 22.37 -40.58 6.60
CA LYS A 6 21.25 -41.24 7.30
C LYS A 6 20.20 -40.27 7.84
N VAL A 7 19.35 -39.73 6.97
CA VAL A 7 17.97 -39.39 7.37
C VAL A 7 17.03 -39.72 6.21
N LYS A 8 16.19 -40.74 6.41
CA LYS A 8 15.11 -41.11 5.50
C LYS A 8 14.03 -40.03 5.53
N VAL A 9 13.61 -39.58 4.35
CA VAL A 9 12.42 -38.76 4.15
C VAL A 9 11.21 -39.69 4.07
N GLU A 10 10.27 -39.57 5.01
CA GLU A 10 8.98 -40.27 4.94
C GLU A 10 7.84 -39.29 4.66
N GLY A 11 7.30 -39.45 3.45
CA GLY A 11 5.91 -39.37 3.00
C GLY A 11 4.88 -38.50 3.74
N PHE A 12 4.30 -37.58 2.96
CA PHE A 12 2.97 -37.01 3.17
C PHE A 12 1.87 -38.10 3.15
N GLU A 13 0.99 -38.12 4.15
CA GLU A 13 -0.33 -38.76 4.08
C GLU A 13 -1.46 -37.71 4.19
N ARG A 14 -2.51 -37.91 3.38
CA ARG A 14 -3.70 -37.06 3.23
C ARG A 14 -4.92 -37.69 3.96
N ILE A 15 -5.56 -36.90 4.84
CA ILE A 15 -7.02 -36.74 5.09
C ILE A 15 -7.83 -37.85 5.84
N LYS A 16 -8.52 -37.50 6.95
CA LYS A 16 -10.02 -37.51 7.13
C LYS A 16 -10.52 -37.02 8.52
N LEU A 17 -11.81 -36.62 8.55
CA LEU A 17 -12.58 -35.73 9.45
C LEU A 17 -13.22 -36.33 10.74
N LYS A 18 -13.40 -35.43 11.76
CA LYS A 18 -14.45 -35.20 12.81
C LYS A 18 -15.05 -36.34 13.68
N THR A 19 -15.20 -36.06 15.00
CA THR A 19 -16.49 -35.80 15.73
C THR A 19 -16.34 -35.29 17.20
N ARG A 20 -17.35 -34.50 17.65
CA ARG A 20 -17.87 -34.07 18.99
C ARG A 20 -17.55 -35.04 20.16
N GLU A 21 -17.44 -34.68 21.45
CA GLU A 21 -18.16 -33.73 22.32
C GLU A 21 -17.46 -33.72 23.71
N GLU A 22 -17.33 -32.59 24.42
CA GLU A 22 -17.46 -32.54 25.89
C GLU A 22 -17.58 -31.10 26.40
N LYS A 23 -18.53 -30.92 27.32
CA LYS A 23 -18.98 -29.67 27.94
C LYS A 23 -18.06 -29.31 29.11
N GLU A 24 -17.80 -28.02 29.32
CA GLU A 24 -17.73 -27.47 30.66
C GLU A 24 -18.20 -26.01 30.68
N THR A 25 -19.09 -25.77 31.64
CA THR A 25 -19.84 -24.55 31.94
C THR A 25 -18.97 -23.54 32.69
N LEU A 26 -18.99 -22.27 32.29
CA LEU A 26 -18.89 -21.17 33.25
C LEU A 26 -19.72 -19.98 32.80
N ASP A 27 -20.59 -19.56 33.71
CA ASP A 27 -21.58 -18.50 33.60
C ASP A 27 -20.95 -17.16 34.01
N SER A 28 -21.16 -16.12 33.21
CA SER A 28 -21.30 -14.74 33.68
C SER A 28 -21.79 -13.84 32.53
N THR A 29 -23.07 -13.51 32.61
CA THR A 29 -23.71 -12.34 32.01
C THR A 29 -23.00 -11.05 32.46
N GLU A 30 -22.60 -10.16 31.54
CA GLU A 30 -23.41 -9.03 31.08
C GLU A 30 -22.61 -8.01 30.23
N THR A 31 -23.17 -7.72 29.06
CA THR A 31 -23.23 -6.43 28.33
C THR A 31 -21.96 -5.65 27.95
N SER A 32 -21.51 -5.99 26.74
CA SER A 32 -21.25 -5.09 25.60
C SER A 32 -21.66 -3.62 25.75
N ASN A 33 -20.70 -2.72 25.51
CA ASN A 33 -20.87 -1.56 24.63
C ASN A 33 -19.49 -1.03 24.22
N LEU A 34 -18.94 -1.58 23.13
CA LEU A 34 -17.77 -1.03 22.44
C LEU A 34 -18.23 -0.58 21.05
N GLN A 35 -18.34 0.74 20.88
CA GLN A 35 -18.47 1.38 19.59
C GLN A 35 -17.21 1.08 18.77
N ALA A 36 -17.35 0.18 17.79
CA ALA A 36 -16.34 -0.04 16.78
C ALA A 36 -16.36 1.13 15.80
N THR A 37 -15.32 1.96 15.80
CA THR A 37 -15.11 2.99 14.77
C THR A 37 -14.23 2.46 13.66
N LYS A 38 -14.90 2.22 12.53
CA LYS A 38 -14.51 2.40 11.12
C LYS A 38 -13.09 2.92 10.90
N GLU A 39 -12.20 2.06 10.41
CA GLU A 39 -11.18 2.48 9.44
C GLU A 39 -10.58 1.30 8.66
N ASP A 40 -10.67 0.05 9.15
CA ASP A 40 -10.07 -1.12 8.46
C ASP A 40 -11.03 -2.30 8.21
N SER A 41 -12.27 -2.25 8.69
CA SER A 41 -13.25 -3.33 8.46
C SER A 41 -13.97 -3.26 7.11
N THR A 42 -13.70 -2.24 6.30
CA THR A 42 -14.45 -1.96 5.05
C THR A 42 -13.73 -2.42 3.79
N THR A 43 -12.40 -2.51 3.79
CA THR A 43 -11.62 -2.74 2.55
C THR A 43 -11.40 -4.22 2.25
N GLN A 44 -11.09 -5.03 3.27
CA GLN A 44 -10.83 -6.47 3.10
C GLN A 44 -12.03 -7.24 2.51
N PRO A 45 -13.29 -7.02 2.95
CA PRO A 45 -14.45 -7.65 2.33
C PRO A 45 -14.67 -7.21 0.87
N ILE A 46 -14.31 -5.96 0.53
CA ILE A 46 -14.41 -5.45 -0.85
C ILE A 46 -13.32 -6.06 -1.73
N ILE A 47 -12.10 -6.22 -1.23
CA ILE A 47 -10.99 -6.92 -1.90
C ILE A 47 -11.37 -8.38 -2.16
N GLU A 48 -11.97 -9.07 -1.18
CA GLU A 48 -12.46 -10.44 -1.31
C GLU A 48 -13.64 -10.54 -2.30
N ASP A 49 -14.57 -9.57 -2.28
CA ASP A 49 -15.67 -9.48 -3.24
C ASP A 49 -15.16 -9.24 -4.67
N LEU A 50 -14.21 -8.31 -4.85
CA LEU A 50 -13.54 -8.06 -6.14
C LEU A 50 -12.83 -9.32 -6.64
N ALA A 51 -12.05 -9.99 -5.80
CA ALA A 51 -11.37 -11.24 -6.16
C ALA A 51 -12.37 -12.33 -6.57
N LYS A 52 -13.50 -12.45 -5.85
CA LYS A 52 -14.57 -13.40 -6.18
C LYS A 52 -15.30 -13.04 -7.47
N ARG A 53 -15.57 -11.75 -7.70
CA ARG A 53 -16.27 -11.22 -8.88
C ARG A 53 -15.45 -11.39 -10.16
N PHE A 54 -14.13 -11.26 -10.07
CA PHE A 54 -13.20 -11.40 -11.20
C PHE A 54 -12.46 -12.75 -11.21
N SER A 55 -12.90 -13.71 -10.39
CA SER A 55 -12.43 -15.10 -10.48
C SER A 55 -12.81 -15.70 -11.85
N PRO A 56 -11.97 -16.56 -12.44
CA PRO A 56 -12.26 -17.17 -13.74
C PRO A 56 -13.59 -17.95 -13.71
N GLN A 57 -14.51 -17.66 -14.65
CA GLN A 57 -15.76 -18.42 -14.83
C GLN A 57 -15.84 -18.99 -16.24
N ILE A 58 -15.57 -20.27 -16.38
CA ILE A 58 -15.64 -20.98 -17.66
C ILE A 58 -16.91 -21.81 -17.68
N GLY A 59 -17.97 -21.25 -18.28
CA GLY A 59 -19.28 -21.88 -18.43
C GLY A 59 -20.20 -21.68 -17.22
N GLY A 60 -21.32 -20.99 -17.44
CA GLY A 60 -22.35 -20.72 -16.44
C GLY A 60 -23.07 -19.38 -16.69
N GLU A 61 -24.32 -19.26 -16.22
CA GLU A 61 -25.11 -18.03 -16.36
C GLU A 61 -24.38 -16.83 -15.73
N SER A 62 -24.41 -15.70 -16.44
CA SER A 62 -23.94 -14.41 -15.94
C SER A 62 -24.63 -14.10 -14.60
N ASN A 63 -23.88 -14.09 -13.50
CA ASN A 63 -24.33 -13.42 -12.27
C ASN A 63 -24.18 -11.89 -12.39
N VAL A 64 -24.64 -11.34 -13.52
CA VAL A 64 -24.96 -9.92 -13.67
C VAL A 64 -26.47 -9.83 -13.77
N SER A 65 -27.18 -10.32 -12.74
CA SER A 65 -28.60 -10.06 -12.61
C SER A 65 -28.79 -8.64 -12.06
N ASN A 66 -29.15 -7.72 -12.96
CA ASN A 66 -29.92 -6.54 -12.61
C ASN A 66 -31.15 -6.99 -11.79
N GLN A 67 -31.21 -6.64 -10.51
CA GLN A 67 -32.49 -6.59 -9.80
C GLN A 67 -32.77 -5.16 -9.38
N SER A 68 -33.53 -4.47 -10.23
CA SER A 68 -34.37 -3.36 -9.82
C SER A 68 -35.74 -3.50 -10.50
N THR A 69 -36.73 -3.94 -9.73
CA THR A 69 -38.11 -3.41 -9.76
C THR A 69 -38.79 -3.72 -8.43
N PRO A 70 -39.53 -2.77 -7.83
CA PRO A 70 -40.09 -2.87 -6.48
C PRO A 70 -41.54 -3.36 -6.51
N GLU A 71 -41.95 -4.20 -5.55
CA GLU A 71 -43.32 -4.19 -5.04
C GLU A 71 -43.42 -4.94 -3.68
N ASP A 72 -43.80 -4.15 -2.68
CA ASP A 72 -44.47 -4.44 -1.40
C ASP A 72 -44.02 -5.59 -0.49
N SER A 73 -43.34 -5.23 0.61
CA SER A 73 -43.87 -5.48 1.96
C SER A 73 -43.13 -4.69 3.05
N VAL A 74 -43.93 -4.21 4.00
CA VAL A 74 -43.62 -3.26 5.07
C VAL A 74 -42.76 -3.90 6.18
N GLY A 75 -41.69 -3.21 6.63
CA GLY A 75 -41.25 -3.31 8.03
C GLY A 75 -39.74 -3.30 8.31
N SER A 76 -39.33 -2.35 9.14
CA SER A 76 -38.03 -2.17 9.80
C SER A 76 -36.88 -1.55 8.98
N ALA A 77 -36.69 -0.25 9.17
CA ALA A 77 -35.52 0.49 8.73
C ALA A 77 -34.29 0.06 9.54
N GLN A 78 -33.42 -0.75 8.95
CA GLN A 78 -32.00 -0.82 9.33
C GLN A 78 -31.20 0.05 8.36
N PRO A 79 -30.22 0.84 8.83
CA PRO A 79 -29.36 1.61 7.94
C PRO A 79 -28.45 0.63 7.18
N GLN A 80 -28.77 0.35 5.91
CA GLN A 80 -27.82 -0.25 4.98
C GLN A 80 -26.63 0.70 4.86
N SER A 81 -25.47 0.27 5.34
CA SER A 81 -24.22 0.98 5.11
C SER A 81 -23.86 0.85 3.63
N ASN A 82 -24.15 1.87 2.83
CA ASN A 82 -23.57 2.06 1.50
C ASN A 82 -22.04 2.15 1.63
N THR A 83 -21.35 1.01 1.54
CA THR A 83 -19.88 0.90 1.50
C THR A 83 -19.33 0.87 0.08
N GLU A 84 -20.18 0.89 -0.95
CA GLU A 84 -19.78 0.86 -2.37
C GLU A 84 -19.12 2.16 -2.88
N GLY A 85 -19.01 3.21 -2.06
CA GLY A 85 -18.53 4.54 -2.48
C GLY A 85 -17.09 4.93 -2.08
N SER A 86 -16.29 4.02 -1.49
CA SER A 86 -14.96 4.38 -0.94
C SER A 86 -13.76 3.88 -1.75
N LEU A 87 -13.95 2.96 -2.70
CA LEU A 87 -12.87 2.34 -3.48
C LEU A 87 -13.18 2.39 -4.96
N VAL A 88 -12.16 2.75 -5.75
CA VAL A 88 -12.26 2.81 -7.21
C VAL A 88 -12.52 1.41 -7.78
N GLN A 89 -13.69 1.21 -8.38
CA GLN A 89 -14.06 -0.09 -8.95
C GLN A 89 -13.54 -0.24 -10.38
N PRO A 90 -13.05 -1.42 -10.79
CA PRO A 90 -12.74 -1.68 -12.19
C PRO A 90 -14.03 -1.83 -13.01
N PRO A 91 -14.00 -1.57 -14.33
CA PRO A 91 -15.16 -1.77 -15.19
C PRO A 91 -15.69 -3.20 -15.13
N LEU A 92 -17.01 -3.34 -15.14
CA LEU A 92 -17.72 -4.62 -15.06
C LEU A 92 -17.37 -5.55 -16.23
N ASN A 93 -17.40 -5.00 -17.45
CA ASN A 93 -17.10 -5.71 -18.69
C ASN A 93 -15.74 -5.27 -19.23
N PRO A 94 -15.06 -6.12 -20.02
CA PRO A 94 -13.84 -5.71 -20.70
C PRO A 94 -14.08 -4.48 -21.60
N THR A 95 -13.17 -3.52 -21.58
CA THR A 95 -13.39 -2.20 -22.19
C THR A 95 -12.99 -2.07 -23.66
N GLN A 96 -12.17 -2.99 -24.18
CA GLN A 96 -11.66 -2.93 -25.55
C GLN A 96 -12.45 -3.88 -26.45
N ASP A 97 -12.91 -3.38 -27.60
CA ASP A 97 -13.58 -4.19 -28.63
C ASP A 97 -12.54 -4.83 -29.57
N ALA A 98 -12.58 -6.16 -29.69
CA ALA A 98 -11.73 -6.94 -30.59
C ALA A 98 -12.47 -7.35 -31.88
N GLY A 99 -13.73 -6.93 -32.06
CA GLY A 99 -14.61 -7.36 -33.15
C GLY A 99 -15.28 -8.71 -32.86
N SER A 100 -16.28 -9.06 -33.68
CA SER A 100 -17.03 -10.32 -33.58
C SER A 100 -17.68 -10.57 -32.20
N GLY A 101 -17.96 -9.52 -31.44
CA GLY A 101 -18.49 -9.60 -30.07
C GLY A 101 -17.46 -10.00 -29.01
N ILE A 102 -16.18 -10.10 -29.37
CA ILE A 102 -15.08 -10.35 -28.43
C ILE A 102 -14.69 -9.01 -27.80
N ALA A 103 -14.57 -8.98 -26.47
CA ALA A 103 -14.04 -7.84 -25.75
C ALA A 103 -12.90 -8.27 -24.83
N PHE A 104 -11.92 -7.40 -24.60
CA PHE A 104 -10.76 -7.66 -23.76
C PHE A 104 -10.30 -6.41 -23.03
N ASP A 105 -9.48 -6.55 -21.99
CA ASP A 105 -8.68 -5.46 -21.41
C ASP A 105 -7.64 -6.00 -20.42
N PHE A 106 -6.95 -5.09 -19.74
CA PHE A 106 -6.03 -5.36 -18.65
C PHE A 106 -6.43 -4.59 -17.38
N ASN A 107 -7.74 -4.37 -17.20
CA ASN A 107 -8.26 -3.67 -16.02
C ASN A 107 -8.41 -4.67 -14.89
N PHE A 108 -7.68 -4.46 -13.78
CA PHE A 108 -7.64 -5.32 -12.60
C PHE A 108 -7.06 -6.73 -12.82
N ALA A 109 -7.17 -7.29 -14.02
CA ALA A 109 -6.62 -8.57 -14.45
C ALA A 109 -6.47 -8.52 -15.98
N MET A 110 -5.84 -9.53 -16.58
CA MET A 110 -5.95 -9.74 -18.03
C MET A 110 -7.27 -10.44 -18.32
N ARG A 111 -8.22 -9.75 -18.97
CA ARG A 111 -9.61 -10.21 -19.13
C ARG A 111 -10.01 -10.33 -20.60
N VAL A 112 -10.84 -11.32 -20.89
CA VAL A 112 -11.47 -11.50 -22.21
C VAL A 112 -12.87 -12.08 -22.07
N SER A 113 -13.79 -11.59 -22.88
CA SER A 113 -15.14 -12.12 -23.01
C SER A 113 -15.44 -12.48 -24.45
N VAL A 114 -16.12 -13.61 -24.65
CA VAL A 114 -16.57 -14.11 -25.95
C VAL A 114 -18.08 -14.31 -25.94
N PRO A 115 -18.78 -14.03 -27.04
CA PRO A 115 -20.23 -14.21 -27.11
C PRO A 115 -20.57 -15.69 -27.24
N LYS A 116 -21.86 -16.01 -27.13
CA LYS A 116 -22.34 -17.38 -27.40
C LYS A 116 -21.95 -17.81 -28.82
N PRO A 117 -21.22 -18.93 -28.99
CA PRO A 117 -20.88 -19.43 -30.32
C PRO A 117 -22.11 -19.96 -31.05
N ALA A 118 -22.02 -20.09 -32.38
CA ALA A 118 -23.08 -20.75 -33.14
C ALA A 118 -23.18 -22.23 -32.76
N GLU A 119 -24.36 -22.83 -32.96
CA GLU A 119 -24.59 -24.23 -32.61
C GLU A 119 -23.56 -25.15 -33.28
N GLY A 120 -22.89 -26.00 -32.48
CA GLY A 120 -21.84 -26.91 -32.94
C GLY A 120 -20.46 -26.27 -33.13
N GLU A 121 -20.31 -24.98 -32.81
CA GLU A 121 -19.02 -24.29 -32.76
C GLU A 121 -18.64 -23.99 -31.30
N GLY A 122 -17.41 -23.51 -31.10
CA GLY A 122 -16.91 -23.08 -29.79
C GLY A 122 -15.82 -22.03 -29.91
N TRP A 123 -15.32 -21.60 -28.77
CA TRP A 123 -14.13 -20.78 -28.62
C TRP A 123 -13.04 -21.59 -27.93
N ARG A 124 -11.78 -21.25 -28.18
CA ARG A 124 -10.64 -21.64 -27.35
C ARG A 124 -10.00 -20.35 -26.86
N ILE A 125 -9.88 -20.18 -25.56
CA ILE A 125 -9.32 -18.99 -24.93
C ILE A 125 -7.99 -19.37 -24.32
N GLN A 126 -6.94 -18.63 -24.70
CA GLN A 126 -5.59 -18.82 -24.19
C GLN A 126 -5.06 -17.51 -23.60
N LEU A 127 -4.56 -17.60 -22.38
CA LEU A 127 -3.90 -16.52 -21.65
C LEU A 127 -2.47 -16.95 -21.38
N TYR A 128 -1.50 -16.10 -21.73
CA TYR A 128 -0.09 -16.48 -21.72
C TYR A 128 0.77 -15.35 -21.15
N ASP A 129 1.71 -15.67 -20.28
CA ASP A 129 2.75 -14.75 -19.81
C ASP A 129 3.93 -14.76 -20.79
N LEU A 130 4.22 -13.61 -21.40
CA LEU A 130 5.31 -13.47 -22.38
C LEU A 130 6.69 -13.37 -21.72
N ASP A 131 6.77 -12.94 -20.46
CA ASP A 131 8.06 -12.76 -19.79
C ASP A 131 8.61 -14.10 -19.29
N THR A 132 7.73 -14.98 -18.81
CA THR A 132 8.09 -16.29 -18.27
C THR A 132 7.77 -17.47 -19.19
N GLU A 133 7.14 -17.19 -20.33
CA GLU A 133 6.70 -18.19 -21.31
C GLU A 133 5.71 -19.23 -20.73
N VAL A 134 4.88 -18.83 -19.77
CA VAL A 134 3.92 -19.71 -19.08
C VAL A 134 2.50 -19.55 -19.64
N ALA A 135 1.85 -20.68 -19.97
CA ALA A 135 0.41 -20.72 -20.23
C ALA A 135 -0.37 -20.62 -18.92
N LEU A 136 -1.09 -19.51 -18.73
CA LEU A 136 -1.90 -19.22 -17.56
C LEU A 136 -3.31 -19.83 -17.68
N LEU A 137 -3.83 -19.88 -18.91
CA LEU A 137 -5.10 -20.49 -19.25
C LEU A 137 -5.05 -21.05 -20.67
N ASP A 138 -5.64 -22.21 -20.88
CA ASP A 138 -5.93 -22.77 -22.21
C ASP A 138 -7.17 -23.66 -22.10
N GLN A 139 -8.34 -23.12 -22.47
CA GLN A 139 -9.62 -23.80 -22.26
C GLN A 139 -10.59 -23.59 -23.42
N PRO A 140 -11.35 -24.63 -23.83
CA PRO A 140 -12.47 -24.46 -24.73
C PRO A 140 -13.69 -23.86 -24.02
N CYS A 141 -14.52 -23.13 -24.74
CA CYS A 141 -15.77 -22.53 -24.27
C CYS A 141 -16.86 -22.70 -25.34
N PHE A 142 -17.96 -23.38 -25.00
CA PHE A 142 -19.06 -23.70 -25.92
C PHE A 142 -20.34 -22.88 -25.62
N ASP A 143 -20.22 -21.82 -24.82
CA ASP A 143 -21.29 -20.87 -24.50
C ASP A 143 -20.71 -19.45 -24.44
N VAL A 144 -21.44 -18.49 -23.88
CA VAL A 144 -20.85 -17.20 -23.45
C VAL A 144 -19.70 -17.48 -22.48
N GLY A 145 -18.56 -16.82 -22.68
CA GLY A 145 -17.35 -17.06 -21.89
C GLY A 145 -16.75 -15.77 -21.35
N HIS A 146 -16.29 -15.81 -20.09
CA HIS A 146 -15.51 -14.75 -19.47
C HIS A 146 -14.27 -15.36 -18.80
N ALA A 147 -13.09 -14.96 -19.23
CA ALA A 147 -11.84 -15.39 -18.64
C ALA A 147 -11.08 -14.19 -18.06
N ALA A 148 -10.45 -14.39 -16.92
CA ALA A 148 -9.58 -13.43 -16.26
C ALA A 148 -8.41 -14.17 -15.62
N THR A 149 -7.26 -13.51 -15.48
CA THR A 149 -6.16 -14.04 -14.65
C THR A 149 -6.49 -13.91 -13.18
N ALA A 150 -6.04 -14.89 -12.37
CA ALA A 150 -6.06 -14.77 -10.90
C ALA A 150 -5.04 -13.74 -10.38
N LYS A 151 -4.06 -13.35 -11.20
CA LYS A 151 -3.08 -12.31 -10.89
C LYS A 151 -3.62 -10.94 -11.27
N HIS A 152 -3.47 -9.98 -10.36
CA HIS A 152 -3.95 -8.60 -10.45
C HIS A 152 -2.85 -7.55 -10.56
N HIS A 153 -1.59 -7.96 -10.38
CA HIS A 153 -0.42 -7.14 -10.69
C HIS A 153 -0.12 -7.14 -12.19
N PHE A 154 0.79 -6.26 -12.62
CA PHE A 154 1.25 -6.17 -13.99
C PHE A 154 1.73 -7.52 -14.52
N LEU A 155 1.26 -7.85 -15.71
CA LEU A 155 1.68 -9.01 -16.48
C LEU A 155 1.90 -8.58 -17.93
N ASN A 156 3.04 -8.94 -18.51
CA ASN A 156 3.27 -8.85 -19.95
C ASN A 156 2.50 -9.97 -20.68
N GLY A 157 1.18 -9.85 -20.72
CA GLY A 157 0.29 -10.93 -21.15
C GLY A 157 0.01 -10.96 -22.66
N ARG A 158 -0.28 -12.14 -23.20
CA ARG A 158 -0.91 -12.35 -24.50
C ARG A 158 -2.25 -13.06 -24.35
N ILE A 159 -3.27 -12.48 -24.95
CA ILE A 159 -4.61 -13.07 -25.11
C ILE A 159 -4.69 -13.64 -26.52
N THR A 160 -5.11 -14.89 -26.65
CA THR A 160 -5.48 -15.50 -27.94
C THR A 160 -6.87 -16.10 -27.84
N VAL A 161 -7.72 -15.78 -28.80
CA VAL A 161 -9.04 -16.39 -28.96
C VAL A 161 -9.10 -17.04 -30.33
N SER A 162 -9.38 -18.34 -30.32
CA SER A 162 -9.55 -19.15 -31.51
C SER A 162 -10.99 -19.63 -31.62
N LYS A 163 -11.51 -19.71 -32.84
CA LYS A 163 -12.80 -20.32 -33.13
C LYS A 163 -12.62 -21.82 -33.35
N ILE A 164 -13.46 -22.62 -32.69
CA ILE A 164 -13.58 -24.06 -32.89
C ILE A 164 -14.76 -24.27 -33.85
N LEU A 165 -14.48 -24.72 -35.07
CA LEU A 165 -15.49 -24.96 -36.10
C LEU A 165 -16.20 -26.31 -35.91
N LYS A 166 -17.35 -26.50 -36.57
CA LYS A 166 -18.14 -27.76 -36.53
C LYS A 166 -17.35 -29.01 -36.91
N ASN A 167 -16.32 -28.87 -37.74
CA ASN A 167 -15.45 -29.97 -38.16
C ASN A 167 -14.27 -30.20 -37.19
N GLY A 168 -14.23 -29.52 -36.04
CA GLY A 168 -13.16 -29.58 -35.06
C GLY A 168 -11.91 -28.76 -35.41
N LYS A 169 -11.88 -28.08 -36.55
CA LYS A 169 -10.75 -27.19 -36.92
C LYS A 169 -10.74 -25.98 -36.01
N ILE A 170 -9.56 -25.61 -35.53
CA ILE A 170 -9.33 -24.42 -34.70
C ILE A 170 -8.66 -23.34 -35.56
N GLU A 171 -9.21 -22.13 -35.52
CA GLU A 171 -8.70 -20.97 -36.27
C GLU A 171 -8.56 -19.77 -35.33
N ASP A 172 -7.36 -19.22 -35.21
CA ASP A 172 -7.14 -18.00 -34.42
C ASP A 172 -7.88 -16.83 -35.07
N VAL A 173 -8.73 -16.17 -34.29
CA VAL A 173 -9.51 -15.01 -34.77
C VAL A 173 -9.09 -13.72 -34.10
N PHE A 174 -8.42 -13.80 -32.94
CA PHE A 174 -7.92 -12.64 -32.22
C PHE A 174 -6.65 -13.01 -31.44
N THR A 175 -5.64 -12.16 -31.54
CA THR A 175 -4.43 -12.23 -30.73
C THR A 175 -4.01 -10.82 -30.34
N HIS A 176 -3.80 -10.59 -29.05
CA HIS A 176 -3.34 -9.30 -28.54
C HIS A 176 -2.28 -9.50 -27.47
N GLN A 177 -1.13 -8.85 -27.66
CA GLN A 177 -0.06 -8.79 -26.66
C GLN A 177 -0.18 -7.46 -25.91
N TYR A 178 0.19 -7.45 -24.62
CA TYR A 178 0.15 -6.24 -23.83
C TYR A 178 0.95 -5.12 -24.51
N ASN A 179 0.26 -4.03 -24.83
CA ASN A 179 0.87 -2.82 -25.35
C ASN A 179 0.03 -1.61 -24.91
N ALA A 180 0.57 -0.84 -23.97
CA ALA A 180 -0.06 0.36 -23.43
C ALA A 180 0.47 1.66 -24.05
N GLU A 181 1.30 1.58 -25.10
CA GLU A 181 1.81 2.78 -25.78
C GLU A 181 0.66 3.63 -26.32
N ASN A 182 0.63 4.91 -25.91
CA ASN A 182 -0.43 5.89 -26.19
C ASN A 182 -1.85 5.49 -25.75
N LYS A 183 -1.99 4.49 -24.87
CA LYS A 183 -3.28 4.07 -24.31
C LYS A 183 -3.50 4.64 -22.92
N ASP A 184 -4.76 4.80 -22.55
CA ASP A 184 -5.14 5.29 -21.23
C ASP A 184 -4.97 4.18 -20.20
N VAL A 185 -4.19 4.45 -19.15
CA VAL A 185 -3.97 3.54 -18.02
C VAL A 185 -4.32 4.25 -16.72
N LEU A 186 -4.98 3.52 -15.81
CA LEU A 186 -5.29 3.98 -14.46
C LEU A 186 -4.38 3.30 -13.43
N ILE A 187 -3.74 4.07 -12.57
CA ILE A 187 -3.14 3.55 -11.34
C ILE A 187 -3.93 4.11 -10.15
N VAL A 188 -4.22 3.27 -9.17
CA VAL A 188 -4.98 3.64 -7.97
C VAL A 188 -4.13 3.43 -6.74
N PHE A 189 -3.95 4.49 -5.96
CA PHE A 189 -3.37 4.41 -4.62
C PHE A 189 -4.49 4.45 -3.56
N PRO A 190 -4.39 3.68 -2.47
CA PRO A 190 -5.31 3.76 -1.35
C PRO A 190 -5.17 5.12 -0.67
N VAL A 191 -6.28 5.58 -0.09
CA VAL A 191 -6.33 6.84 0.67
C VAL A 191 -6.10 6.53 2.15
N GLY A 192 -5.30 7.36 2.83
CA GLY A 192 -5.13 7.30 4.28
C GLY A 192 -3.68 7.31 4.78
N SER A 193 -2.71 6.90 3.95
CA SER A 193 -1.28 6.93 4.31
C SER A 193 -0.48 7.89 3.43
N LEU A 194 0.12 8.91 4.07
CA LEU A 194 1.01 9.88 3.42
C LEU A 194 2.31 9.23 2.93
N GLY A 195 2.94 8.40 3.77
CA GLY A 195 4.25 7.81 3.48
C GLY A 195 4.20 6.84 2.31
N ASP A 196 3.18 5.99 2.28
CA ASP A 196 3.00 4.99 1.23
C ASP A 196 2.85 5.66 -0.14
N SER A 197 1.99 6.68 -0.23
CA SER A 197 1.79 7.44 -1.47
C SER A 197 3.06 8.14 -1.96
N LEU A 198 3.83 8.73 -1.05
CA LEU A 198 5.11 9.38 -1.37
C LEU A 198 6.14 8.35 -1.87
N GLY A 199 6.20 7.17 -1.24
CA GLY A 199 7.08 6.08 -1.63
C GLY A 199 6.67 5.43 -2.96
N TRP A 200 5.38 5.41 -3.29
CA TRP A 200 4.86 4.74 -4.49
C TRP A 200 4.84 5.63 -5.75
N MET A 201 4.72 6.95 -5.58
CA MET A 201 4.65 7.91 -6.69
C MET A 201 5.75 7.75 -7.77
N PRO A 202 7.04 7.55 -7.41
CA PRO A 202 8.09 7.34 -8.41
C PRO A 202 7.87 6.11 -9.31
N TYR A 203 7.32 5.01 -8.77
CA TYR A 203 7.08 3.79 -9.55
C TYR A 203 5.94 3.97 -10.56
N ALA A 204 4.92 4.78 -10.24
CA ALA A 204 3.89 5.16 -11.20
C ALA A 204 4.49 5.92 -12.39
N GLU A 205 5.43 6.84 -12.15
CA GLU A 205 6.13 7.54 -13.23
C GLU A 205 7.09 6.61 -14.02
N LYS A 206 7.77 5.67 -13.34
CA LYS A 206 8.57 4.62 -14.02
C LYS A 206 7.69 3.80 -14.96
N PHE A 207 6.47 3.44 -14.53
CA PHE A 207 5.52 2.70 -15.33
C PHE A 207 5.10 3.49 -16.58
N ARG A 208 4.70 4.75 -16.40
CA ARG A 208 4.33 5.64 -17.52
C ARG A 208 5.46 5.75 -18.55
N LYS A 209 6.70 5.96 -18.10
CA LYS A 209 7.87 6.06 -18.99
C LYS A 209 8.17 4.75 -19.71
N LYS A 210 8.15 3.62 -18.99
CA LYS A 210 8.45 2.29 -19.56
C LYS A 210 7.45 1.94 -20.66
N HIS A 211 6.16 2.19 -20.42
CA HIS A 211 5.08 1.77 -21.30
C HIS A 211 4.57 2.86 -22.26
N ARG A 212 5.05 4.10 -22.11
CA ARG A 212 4.64 5.28 -22.91
C ARG A 212 3.11 5.44 -22.94
N CYS A 213 2.45 5.17 -21.82
CA CYS A 213 1.00 5.28 -21.71
C CYS A 213 0.55 6.68 -21.28
N ASN A 214 -0.73 6.98 -21.49
CA ASN A 214 -1.39 8.14 -20.90
C ASN A 214 -1.85 7.76 -19.49
N LEU A 215 -1.07 8.14 -18.48
CA LEU A 215 -1.33 7.72 -17.11
C LEU A 215 -2.29 8.68 -16.38
N THR A 216 -3.38 8.12 -15.88
CA THR A 216 -4.18 8.73 -14.80
C THR A 216 -3.81 8.08 -13.46
N LEU A 217 -3.53 8.89 -12.45
CA LEU A 217 -3.27 8.45 -11.08
C LEU A 217 -4.40 8.92 -10.15
N ALA A 218 -5.15 7.97 -9.60
CA ALA A 218 -6.15 8.23 -8.56
C ALA A 218 -5.49 8.18 -7.18
N ILE A 219 -5.54 9.30 -6.46
CA ILE A 219 -4.84 9.48 -5.17
C ILE A 219 -5.65 10.40 -4.25
N ALA A 220 -5.25 10.52 -2.97
CA ALA A 220 -5.90 11.45 -2.04
C ALA A 220 -5.73 12.92 -2.50
N LEU A 221 -6.80 13.71 -2.42
CA LEU A 221 -6.82 15.11 -2.86
C LEU A 221 -5.63 15.97 -2.36
N PRO A 222 -5.21 15.93 -1.07
CA PRO A 222 -4.08 16.74 -0.61
C PRO A 222 -2.73 16.41 -1.27
N LEU A 223 -2.58 15.22 -1.86
CA LEU A 223 -1.37 14.79 -2.56
C LEU A 223 -1.34 15.28 -4.00
N ILE A 224 -2.50 15.58 -4.59
CA ILE A 224 -2.57 16.12 -5.96
C ILE A 224 -1.83 17.45 -6.03
N GLU A 225 -2.13 18.37 -5.10
CA GLU A 225 -1.44 19.67 -5.01
C GLU A 225 0.08 19.53 -4.82
N LEU A 226 0.52 18.45 -4.18
CA LEU A 226 1.94 18.17 -3.93
C LEU A 226 2.67 17.69 -5.19
N PHE A 227 1.99 17.01 -6.12
CA PHE A 227 2.63 16.34 -7.26
C PHE A 227 2.32 16.95 -8.63
N GLU A 228 1.11 17.45 -8.86
CA GLU A 228 0.59 17.74 -10.20
C GLU A 228 1.53 18.64 -11.04
N LYS A 229 2.11 19.69 -10.45
CA LYS A 229 3.05 20.57 -11.18
C LYS A 229 4.41 19.93 -11.45
N SER A 230 4.81 18.97 -10.62
CA SER A 230 6.09 18.26 -10.72
C SER A 230 6.05 17.06 -11.67
N TYR A 231 4.84 16.61 -12.03
CA TYR A 231 4.56 15.50 -12.94
C TYR A 231 3.49 15.90 -13.98
N PRO A 232 3.78 16.87 -14.87
CA PRO A 232 2.78 17.43 -15.78
C PRO A 232 2.24 16.43 -16.80
N GLU A 233 2.93 15.31 -17.04
CA GLU A 233 2.50 14.24 -17.94
C GLU A 233 1.58 13.20 -17.29
N ILE A 234 1.32 13.29 -15.98
CA ILE A 234 0.39 12.43 -15.26
C ILE A 234 -0.89 13.22 -14.97
N LYS A 235 -2.04 12.66 -15.33
CA LYS A 235 -3.34 13.20 -14.92
C LYS A 235 -3.66 12.73 -13.51
N PHE A 236 -3.89 13.66 -12.58
CA PHE A 236 -4.29 13.31 -11.21
C PHE A 236 -5.80 13.43 -11.03
N VAL A 237 -6.39 12.52 -10.27
CA VAL A 237 -7.81 12.57 -9.87
C VAL A 237 -7.94 12.23 -8.38
N ASP A 238 -8.91 12.85 -7.71
CA ASP A 238 -9.25 12.48 -6.33
C ASP A 238 -9.87 11.08 -6.32
N ALA A 239 -9.19 10.13 -5.68
CA ALA A 239 -9.62 8.75 -5.59
C ALA A 239 -11.02 8.59 -4.96
N ILE A 240 -11.36 9.42 -3.96
CA ILE A 240 -12.66 9.33 -3.27
C ILE A 240 -13.78 9.78 -4.21
N GLU A 241 -13.62 10.93 -4.87
CA GLU A 241 -14.63 11.42 -5.82
C GLU A 241 -14.70 10.56 -7.08
N TYR A 242 -13.57 10.01 -7.53
CA TYR A 242 -13.52 9.11 -8.66
C TYR A 242 -14.24 7.78 -8.37
N ALA A 243 -14.12 7.24 -7.15
CA ALA A 243 -14.81 6.01 -6.73
C ALA A 243 -16.34 6.10 -6.77
N LYS A 244 -16.91 7.30 -6.67
CA LYS A 244 -18.37 7.52 -6.75
C LYS A 244 -18.92 7.44 -8.17
N LYS A 245 -18.05 7.50 -9.19
CA LYS A 245 -18.45 7.44 -10.59
C LYS A 245 -18.74 5.99 -10.97
N GLU A 246 -19.69 5.80 -11.87
CA GLU A 246 -19.84 4.49 -12.51
C GLU A 246 -18.55 4.14 -13.27
N PRO A 247 -18.04 2.90 -13.13
CA PRO A 247 -16.76 2.49 -13.72
C PRO A 247 -16.94 2.22 -15.22
N LYS A 248 -17.17 3.30 -15.98
CA LYS A 248 -17.42 3.31 -17.42
C LYS A 248 -16.25 3.85 -18.24
N ASP A 249 -15.22 4.36 -17.58
CA ASP A 249 -14.06 4.92 -18.27
C ASP A 249 -13.33 3.79 -19.04
N PRO A 250 -13.10 3.95 -20.35
CA PRO A 250 -12.63 2.88 -21.23
C PRO A 250 -11.11 2.67 -21.14
N TYR A 251 -10.55 2.69 -19.93
CA TYR A 251 -9.13 2.44 -19.71
C TYR A 251 -8.71 1.11 -20.32
N TYR A 252 -7.52 1.09 -20.91
CA TYR A 252 -6.92 -0.13 -21.46
C TYR A 252 -6.44 -1.05 -20.34
N ALA A 253 -5.90 -0.48 -19.27
CA ALA A 253 -5.41 -1.21 -18.10
C ALA A 253 -5.64 -0.42 -16.81
N SER A 254 -5.77 -1.14 -15.69
CA SER A 254 -5.82 -0.53 -14.37
C SER A 254 -5.09 -1.37 -13.31
N TYR A 255 -4.29 -0.70 -12.47
CA TYR A 255 -3.48 -1.33 -11.42
C TYR A 255 -3.75 -0.71 -10.06
N TYR A 256 -3.84 -1.57 -9.05
CA TYR A 256 -4.18 -1.21 -7.68
C TYR A 256 -2.97 -1.44 -6.79
N ILE A 257 -2.39 -0.36 -6.29
CA ILE A 257 -1.24 -0.42 -5.39
C ILE A 257 -1.74 -0.55 -3.96
N GLY A 258 -1.02 -1.28 -3.11
CA GLY A 258 -1.41 -1.44 -1.72
C GLY A 258 -0.45 -2.32 -0.95
N LEU A 259 -0.78 -2.53 0.33
CA LEU A 259 -0.12 -3.49 1.21
C LEU A 259 -1.08 -4.66 1.45
N PHE A 260 -0.79 -5.81 0.86
CA PHE A 260 -1.68 -6.97 0.91
C PHE A 260 -1.17 -8.00 1.94
N PHE A 261 -1.68 -7.93 3.17
CA PHE A 261 -1.19 -8.71 4.31
C PHE A 261 -1.50 -10.22 4.25
N LYS A 262 -2.59 -10.58 3.57
CA LYS A 262 -3.15 -11.94 3.50
C LYS A 262 -3.20 -12.46 2.05
N ASP A 263 -2.20 -12.12 1.26
CA ASP A 263 -2.09 -12.55 -0.13
C ASP A 263 -1.20 -13.79 -0.26
N GLU A 264 -1.62 -14.90 0.35
CA GLU A 264 -0.81 -16.14 0.40
C GLU A 264 -0.51 -16.72 -0.99
N ASP A 265 -1.42 -16.52 -1.94
CA ASP A 265 -1.30 -17.00 -3.32
C ASP A 265 -0.61 -15.97 -4.24
N ASN A 266 -0.16 -14.82 -3.72
CA ASN A 266 0.46 -13.73 -4.49
C ASN A 266 -0.42 -13.27 -5.67
N HIS A 267 -1.73 -13.11 -5.46
CA HIS A 267 -2.66 -12.63 -6.48
C HIS A 267 -2.47 -11.13 -6.73
N TRP A 268 -2.30 -10.33 -5.67
CA TRP A 268 -2.25 -8.87 -5.73
C TRP A 268 -0.84 -8.33 -5.87
N GLN A 269 0.13 -8.99 -5.25
CA GLN A 269 1.54 -8.61 -5.27
C GLN A 269 2.41 -9.82 -5.67
N PRO A 270 3.46 -9.65 -6.49
CA PRO A 270 4.35 -10.76 -6.84
C PRO A 270 5.14 -11.31 -5.65
N GLU A 271 5.49 -10.43 -4.71
CA GLU A 271 6.25 -10.74 -3.50
C GLU A 271 5.60 -10.04 -2.28
N ASP A 272 5.68 -10.67 -1.11
CA ASP A 272 5.20 -10.06 0.13
C ASP A 272 5.97 -8.77 0.43
N PHE A 273 5.24 -7.65 0.56
CA PHE A 273 5.83 -6.33 0.81
C PHE A 273 6.76 -6.30 2.05
N ARG A 274 6.56 -7.19 3.02
CA ARG A 274 7.40 -7.29 4.23
C ARG A 274 8.83 -7.74 3.91
N GLN A 275 9.04 -8.41 2.78
CA GLN A 275 10.33 -8.89 2.31
C GLN A 275 11.06 -7.85 1.45
N VAL A 276 10.32 -7.14 0.59
CA VAL A 276 10.91 -6.21 -0.38
C VAL A 276 10.95 -4.75 0.09
N GLY A 277 10.15 -4.41 1.10
CA GLY A 277 9.99 -3.04 1.61
C GLY A 277 8.62 -2.45 1.24
N LEU A 278 8.14 -1.53 2.08
CA LEU A 278 6.78 -0.97 1.98
C LEU A 278 6.54 -0.22 0.66
N HIS A 279 7.54 0.50 0.16
CA HIS A 279 7.45 1.27 -1.06
C HIS A 279 7.82 0.45 -2.30
N ARG A 280 8.85 -0.40 -2.22
CA ARG A 280 9.34 -1.15 -3.38
C ARG A 280 8.31 -2.12 -3.94
N THR A 281 7.39 -2.62 -3.11
CA THR A 281 6.27 -3.47 -3.57
C THR A 281 5.49 -2.85 -4.74
N ALA A 282 5.36 -1.52 -4.82
CA ALA A 282 4.72 -0.87 -5.96
C ALA A 282 5.50 -1.09 -7.27
N GLY A 283 6.83 -1.09 -7.21
CA GLY A 283 7.68 -1.44 -8.36
C GLY A 283 7.46 -2.89 -8.82
N TYR A 284 7.34 -3.82 -7.88
CA TYR A 284 7.01 -5.23 -8.18
C TYR A 284 5.60 -5.37 -8.77
N ILE A 285 4.58 -4.76 -8.15
CA ILE A 285 3.19 -4.79 -8.65
C ILE A 285 3.09 -4.20 -10.06
N LEU A 286 3.85 -3.15 -10.36
CA LEU A 286 3.86 -2.50 -11.68
C LEU A 286 4.85 -3.12 -12.67
N GLY A 287 5.66 -4.10 -12.27
CA GLY A 287 6.68 -4.73 -13.11
C GLY A 287 7.75 -3.75 -13.62
N VAL A 288 8.14 -2.76 -12.81
CA VAL A 288 9.19 -1.78 -13.13
C VAL A 288 10.41 -1.98 -12.24
N ASP A 289 11.51 -1.28 -12.56
CA ASP A 289 12.71 -1.28 -11.72
C ASP A 289 12.37 -0.90 -10.26
N PRO A 290 12.61 -1.79 -9.28
CA PRO A 290 12.25 -1.60 -7.88
C PRO A 290 13.23 -0.70 -7.12
N THR A 291 14.25 -0.15 -7.78
CA THR A 291 15.14 0.85 -7.18
C THR A 291 14.32 2.07 -6.76
N GLU A 292 14.48 2.47 -5.50
CA GLU A 292 13.75 3.59 -4.93
C GLU A 292 14.30 4.95 -5.40
N GLU A 293 13.41 5.93 -5.53
CA GLU A 293 13.75 7.31 -5.87
C GLU A 293 12.89 8.26 -5.03
N PRO A 294 13.40 9.42 -4.59
CA PRO A 294 12.57 10.41 -3.91
C PRO A 294 11.50 10.96 -4.86
N PRO A 295 10.26 11.19 -4.41
CA PRO A 295 9.26 11.85 -5.22
C PRO A 295 9.64 13.33 -5.45
N LYS A 296 9.27 13.86 -6.61
CA LYS A 296 9.39 15.30 -6.91
C LYS A 296 8.25 16.04 -6.24
N LEU A 297 8.57 17.08 -5.49
CA LEU A 297 7.58 17.86 -4.74
C LEU A 297 7.35 19.23 -5.37
N THR A 298 6.10 19.67 -5.31
CA THR A 298 5.68 21.01 -5.68
C THR A 298 5.75 21.95 -4.48
N TYR A 299 6.35 23.12 -4.68
CA TYR A 299 6.42 24.19 -3.69
C TYR A 299 5.58 25.38 -4.18
N SER A 300 4.54 25.74 -3.42
CA SER A 300 3.72 26.93 -3.73
C SER A 300 4.42 28.24 -3.34
N ASP A 301 5.25 28.18 -2.31
CA ASP A 301 6.10 29.25 -1.81
C ASP A 301 7.48 28.64 -1.50
N ASP A 302 8.53 29.21 -2.08
CA ASP A 302 9.92 28.74 -1.95
C ASP A 302 10.77 29.68 -1.07
N THR A 303 10.13 30.51 -0.25
CA THR A 303 10.84 31.39 0.67
C THR A 303 11.22 30.65 1.94
N ARG A 304 12.41 30.89 2.45
CA ARG A 304 12.86 30.33 3.73
C ARG A 304 11.93 30.79 4.87
N PRO A 305 11.30 29.88 5.66
CA PRO A 305 10.37 30.28 6.72
C PRO A 305 11.02 31.08 7.85
N ILE A 306 12.25 30.74 8.23
CA ILE A 306 13.02 31.39 9.29
C ILE A 306 14.48 31.53 8.88
N GLU A 307 15.09 32.68 9.16
CA GLU A 307 16.46 32.97 8.72
C GLU A 307 17.49 32.05 9.38
N GLU A 308 17.34 31.78 10.68
CA GLU A 308 18.31 30.98 11.42
C GLU A 308 18.33 29.51 10.94
N PRO A 309 19.46 28.81 11.06
CA PRO A 309 19.51 27.38 10.78
C PRO A 309 18.66 26.59 11.76
N TYR A 310 17.88 25.66 11.21
CA TYR A 310 16.90 24.91 11.98
C TYR A 310 16.82 23.45 11.54
N VAL A 311 16.41 22.63 12.49
CA VAL A 311 16.15 21.20 12.30
C VAL A 311 14.65 20.99 12.47
N VAL A 312 14.09 20.20 11.55
CA VAL A 312 12.69 19.80 11.64
C VAL A 312 12.59 18.46 12.35
N ILE A 313 11.64 18.33 13.27
CA ILE A 313 11.30 17.08 13.92
C ILE A 313 9.85 16.67 13.66
N ALA A 314 9.62 15.35 13.64
CA ALA A 314 8.29 14.75 13.67
C ALA A 314 8.27 13.61 14.68
N SER A 315 7.44 13.78 15.70
CA SER A 315 7.36 12.94 16.89
C SER A 315 6.06 12.14 16.98
N GLN A 316 5.08 12.41 16.12
CA GLN A 316 3.80 11.71 16.08
C GLN A 316 3.79 10.57 15.04
N ALA A 317 3.01 9.54 15.33
CA ALA A 317 2.75 8.40 14.45
C ALA A 317 1.36 7.78 14.70
N SER A 318 0.89 6.94 13.78
CA SER A 318 -0.45 6.35 13.82
C SER A 318 -0.64 5.27 14.90
N THR A 319 0.43 4.58 15.32
CA THR A 319 0.40 3.55 16.38
C THR A 319 1.58 3.69 17.32
N GLN A 320 1.40 3.31 18.59
CA GLN A 320 2.40 3.52 19.65
C GLN A 320 3.73 2.81 19.38
N CYS A 321 3.71 1.68 18.67
CA CYS A 321 4.94 0.96 18.32
C CYS A 321 5.87 1.74 17.37
N LYS A 322 5.35 2.71 16.62
CA LYS A 322 6.14 3.58 15.74
C LYS A 322 6.77 4.77 16.49
N TYR A 323 6.33 5.07 17.71
CA TYR A 323 6.90 6.14 18.52
C TYR A 323 8.28 5.77 19.04
N TRP A 324 9.10 6.80 19.28
CA TRP A 324 10.30 6.65 20.08
C TRP A 324 9.94 6.64 21.58
N ASN A 325 9.69 5.45 22.12
CA ASN A 325 9.19 5.26 23.48
C ASN A 325 10.26 5.46 24.58
N ASN A 326 11.44 5.98 24.26
CA ASN A 326 12.45 6.30 25.26
C ASN A 326 12.06 7.61 25.99
N PRO A 327 11.86 7.58 27.32
CA PRO A 327 11.31 8.73 28.06
C PRO A 327 12.23 9.96 28.07
N PHE A 328 13.53 9.78 27.83
CA PHE A 328 14.52 10.86 27.80
C PHE A 328 15.00 11.18 26.38
N GLY A 329 14.49 10.46 25.38
CA GLY A 329 14.97 10.48 24.01
C GLY A 329 14.94 11.89 23.40
N TRP A 330 13.72 12.35 23.11
CA TRP A 330 13.50 13.65 22.48
C TRP A 330 14.06 14.81 23.31
N TYR A 331 13.89 14.78 24.63
CA TYR A 331 14.38 15.84 25.52
C TYR A 331 15.88 16.11 25.32
N HIS A 332 16.71 15.07 25.37
CA HIS A 332 18.16 15.25 25.24
C HIS A 332 18.60 15.57 23.80
N VAL A 333 17.94 15.03 22.78
CA VAL A 333 18.22 15.38 21.38
C VAL A 333 17.93 16.85 21.13
N ILE A 334 16.77 17.35 21.56
CA ILE A 334 16.40 18.75 21.39
C ILE A 334 17.35 19.68 22.15
N LYS A 335 17.69 19.32 23.39
CA LYS A 335 18.66 20.09 24.20
C LYS A 335 20.02 20.16 23.51
N PHE A 336 20.50 19.04 22.94
CA PHE A 336 21.74 19.00 22.17
C PHE A 336 21.66 19.91 20.94
N LEU A 337 20.63 19.76 20.10
CA LEU A 337 20.46 20.56 18.87
C LEU A 337 20.46 22.06 19.17
N LYS A 338 19.76 22.48 20.22
CA LYS A 338 19.78 23.87 20.68
C LYS A 338 21.14 24.32 21.19
N SER A 339 21.85 23.45 21.91
CA SER A 339 23.19 23.79 22.43
C SER A 339 24.21 24.03 21.33
N VAL A 340 24.03 23.43 20.15
CA VAL A 340 24.87 23.66 18.96
C VAL A 340 24.27 24.69 18.01
N GLY A 341 23.26 25.45 18.47
CA GLY A 341 22.74 26.62 17.77
C GLY A 341 21.68 26.38 16.71
N TYR A 342 21.00 25.23 16.71
CA TYR A 342 19.82 25.02 15.87
C TYR A 342 18.55 25.47 16.58
N ARG A 343 17.65 26.10 15.82
CA ARG A 343 16.22 26.10 16.17
C ARG A 343 15.64 24.71 15.89
N VAL A 344 14.68 24.27 16.70
CA VAL A 344 14.12 22.91 16.60
C VAL A 344 12.61 23.01 16.42
N ILE A 345 12.13 22.67 15.23
CA ILE A 345 10.77 22.95 14.79
C ILE A 345 9.97 21.64 14.69
N CYS A 346 8.87 21.53 15.43
CA CYS A 346 7.96 20.39 15.30
C CYS A 346 6.88 20.71 14.26
N ILE A 347 6.75 19.86 13.24
CA ILE A 347 5.76 20.04 12.15
C ILE A 347 4.69 18.95 12.10
N ASP A 348 4.55 18.17 13.18
CA ASP A 348 3.52 17.14 13.29
C ASP A 348 2.13 17.70 13.02
N LYS A 349 1.22 16.88 12.46
CA LYS A 349 -0.17 17.31 12.25
C LYS A 349 -0.86 17.67 13.57
N GLU A 350 -0.65 16.84 14.59
CA GLU A 350 -1.25 17.01 15.92
C GLU A 350 -0.17 17.36 16.94
N ALA A 351 -0.43 18.35 17.79
CA ALA A 351 0.45 18.64 18.93
C ALA A 351 0.37 17.54 20.00
N VAL A 352 -0.78 16.87 20.10
CA VAL A 352 -1.04 15.81 21.08
C VAL A 352 -1.81 14.70 20.38
N PHE A 353 -1.29 13.47 20.38
CA PHE A 353 -1.95 12.31 19.79
C PHE A 353 -1.75 11.07 20.66
N GLY A 354 -2.78 10.24 20.74
CA GLY A 354 -2.83 9.13 21.67
C GLY A 354 -4.18 8.44 21.64
N ARG A 355 -4.27 7.36 22.40
CA ARG A 355 -5.51 6.65 22.64
C ARG A 355 -5.56 6.17 24.09
N ASP A 356 -6.76 6.17 24.64
CA ASP A 356 -7.04 5.72 26.01
C ASP A 356 -6.17 6.47 27.04
N LEU A 357 -5.27 5.76 27.72
CA LEU A 357 -4.40 6.31 28.76
C LEU A 357 -3.00 6.69 28.24
N VAL A 358 -2.69 6.43 26.96
CA VAL A 358 -1.37 6.68 26.37
C VAL A 358 -1.45 7.85 25.40
N TRP A 359 -0.81 8.95 25.78
CA TRP A 359 -0.80 10.21 25.03
C TRP A 359 0.62 10.72 24.84
N ASN A 360 0.92 11.14 23.62
CA ASN A 360 2.21 11.66 23.21
C ASN A 360 2.05 13.14 22.85
N TYR A 361 2.83 13.99 23.51
CA TYR A 361 2.80 15.44 23.35
C TYR A 361 3.97 15.87 22.48
N ILE A 362 3.82 17.03 21.84
CA ILE A 362 4.94 17.77 21.26
C ILE A 362 6.11 17.81 22.28
N PRO A 363 7.32 17.40 21.88
CA PRO A 363 8.43 17.34 22.79
C PRO A 363 8.78 18.70 23.42
N ASN A 364 9.03 18.70 24.72
CA ASN A 364 9.41 19.92 25.43
C ASN A 364 10.66 20.56 24.81
N GLY A 365 10.58 21.87 24.57
CA GLY A 365 11.63 22.65 23.94
C GLY A 365 11.54 22.72 22.42
N ALA A 366 10.75 21.88 21.74
CA ALA A 366 10.47 22.10 20.32
C ALA A 366 9.58 23.35 20.14
N GLU A 367 9.82 24.07 19.06
CA GLU A 367 8.96 25.17 18.63
C GLU A 367 7.75 24.62 17.90
N ASP A 368 6.58 25.16 18.21
CA ASP A 368 5.31 24.65 17.72
C ASP A 368 5.02 25.21 16.32
N GLN A 369 5.17 24.36 15.31
CA GLN A 369 4.63 24.57 13.96
C GLN A 369 3.69 23.42 13.60
N THR A 370 3.05 22.79 14.59
CA THR A 370 2.10 21.69 14.39
C THR A 370 0.82 22.17 13.70
N GLY A 371 -0.12 21.26 13.43
CA GLY A 371 -1.42 21.56 12.85
C GLY A 371 -1.64 20.96 11.46
N ASN A 372 -2.92 20.89 11.06
CA ASN A 372 -3.35 20.38 9.76
C ASN A 372 -3.15 21.42 8.64
N ARG A 373 -1.89 21.74 8.36
CA ARG A 373 -1.46 22.67 7.29
C ARG A 373 -1.18 21.88 6.00
N SER A 374 -1.20 22.55 4.85
CA SER A 374 -1.07 21.87 3.56
C SER A 374 0.28 21.17 3.40
N LEU A 375 0.31 20.05 2.67
CA LEU A 375 1.55 19.29 2.46
C LEU A 375 2.61 20.09 1.69
N ALA A 376 2.20 20.95 0.75
CA ALA A 376 3.12 21.85 0.05
C ALA A 376 3.82 22.82 1.01
N GLU A 377 3.10 23.31 2.02
CA GLU A 377 3.69 24.16 3.06
C GLU A 377 4.64 23.38 3.99
N ARG A 378 4.29 22.13 4.33
CA ARG A 378 5.19 21.23 5.07
C ARG A 378 6.46 20.91 4.27
N ALA A 379 6.33 20.68 2.96
CA ALA A 379 7.46 20.47 2.07
C ALA A 379 8.39 21.69 2.04
N ARG A 380 7.84 22.92 2.05
CA ARG A 380 8.63 24.16 2.17
C ARG A 380 9.42 24.21 3.48
N TRP A 381 8.81 23.91 4.62
CA TRP A 381 9.54 23.84 5.91
C TRP A 381 10.71 22.86 5.85
N LEU A 382 10.52 21.71 5.20
CA LEU A 382 11.55 20.69 5.07
C LEU A 382 12.66 21.11 4.11
N LYS A 383 12.33 21.67 2.94
CA LYS A 383 13.30 22.08 1.92
C LYS A 383 14.40 23.00 2.43
N HIS A 384 14.06 23.89 3.37
CA HIS A 384 15.03 24.84 3.93
C HIS A 384 15.60 24.42 5.29
N ALA A 385 15.21 23.26 5.82
CA ALA A 385 15.80 22.72 7.05
C ALA A 385 17.20 22.17 6.78
N GLU A 386 18.05 22.19 7.80
CA GLU A 386 19.41 21.63 7.72
C GLU A 386 19.37 20.11 7.60
N PHE A 387 18.43 19.50 8.32
CA PHE A 387 18.09 18.08 8.24
C PHE A 387 16.78 17.83 9.00
N PHE A 388 16.28 16.60 8.87
CA PHE A 388 15.09 16.12 9.55
C PHE A 388 15.43 15.01 10.56
N VAL A 389 14.75 14.99 11.70
CA VAL A 389 14.80 13.89 12.67
C VAL A 389 13.39 13.43 12.99
N GLY A 390 13.06 12.18 12.69
CA GLY A 390 11.71 11.70 12.93
C GLY A 390 11.57 10.19 13.02
N LEU A 391 10.32 9.76 13.02
CA LEU A 391 9.92 8.36 13.12
C LEU A 391 9.79 7.72 11.73
N SER A 392 9.50 6.42 11.70
CA SER A 392 9.00 5.73 10.50
C SER A 392 7.56 6.16 10.19
N SER A 393 7.37 7.42 9.78
CA SER A 393 6.07 8.03 9.46
C SER A 393 6.13 8.80 8.14
N GLY A 394 4.98 9.25 7.63
CA GLY A 394 4.88 9.94 6.33
C GLY A 394 5.73 11.21 6.20
N LEU A 395 6.03 11.90 7.31
CA LEU A 395 6.88 13.10 7.28
C LEU A 395 8.35 12.79 6.97
N ALA A 396 8.84 11.58 7.29
CA ALA A 396 10.17 11.16 6.87
C ALA A 396 10.26 11.03 5.34
N TRP A 397 9.23 10.48 4.71
CA TRP A 397 9.13 10.38 3.24
C TRP A 397 9.03 11.76 2.59
N LEU A 398 8.31 12.69 3.22
CA LEU A 398 8.21 14.06 2.73
C LEU A 398 9.56 14.79 2.84
N ALA A 399 10.31 14.56 3.93
CA ALA A 399 11.65 15.09 4.11
C ALA A 399 12.63 14.54 3.05
N TRP A 400 12.52 13.26 2.72
CA TRP A 400 13.29 12.63 1.66
C TRP A 400 12.97 13.21 0.28
N GLY A 401 11.68 13.38 -0.04
CA GLY A 401 11.24 14.09 -1.24
C GLY A 401 11.71 15.54 -1.31
N ALA A 402 11.92 16.19 -0.16
CA ALA A 402 12.47 17.55 -0.08
C ALA A 402 13.99 17.61 -0.28
N GLY A 403 14.67 16.47 -0.39
CA GLY A 403 16.09 16.39 -0.72
C GLY A 403 17.04 16.72 0.44
N ILE A 404 16.57 16.66 1.69
CA ILE A 404 17.39 16.94 2.89
C ILE A 404 17.85 15.65 3.58
N PRO A 405 18.93 15.68 4.40
CA PRO A 405 19.30 14.53 5.23
C PRO A 405 18.17 14.13 6.19
N VAL A 406 17.87 12.83 6.27
CA VAL A 406 16.77 12.30 7.09
C VAL A 406 17.30 11.28 8.10
N VAL A 407 17.21 11.63 9.39
CA VAL A 407 17.43 10.70 10.50
C VAL A 407 16.11 10.00 10.82
N ILE A 408 16.08 8.67 10.70
CA ILE A 408 14.89 7.86 11.00
C ILE A 408 15.12 7.02 12.25
N ILE A 409 14.31 7.25 13.28
CA ILE A 409 14.29 6.50 14.53
C ILE A 409 13.15 5.47 14.45
N SER A 410 13.50 4.19 14.31
CA SER A 410 12.52 3.10 14.36
C SER A 410 13.19 1.81 14.77
N GLY A 411 12.58 1.08 15.70
CA GLY A 411 12.93 -0.31 16.01
C GLY A 411 11.83 -1.30 15.63
N PHE A 412 10.60 -0.81 15.38
CA PHE A 412 9.45 -1.64 15.02
C PHE A 412 9.53 -2.14 13.58
N THR A 413 10.14 -1.37 12.69
CA THR A 413 10.40 -1.72 11.28
C THR A 413 11.87 -2.08 11.08
N HIS A 414 12.13 -3.04 10.20
CA HIS A 414 13.48 -3.34 9.71
C HIS A 414 14.01 -2.18 8.84
N PRO A 415 15.32 -1.87 8.82
CA PRO A 415 15.89 -0.80 8.01
C PRO A 415 15.55 -0.82 6.51
N SER A 416 15.25 -1.99 5.93
CA SER A 416 14.83 -2.11 4.52
C SER A 416 13.36 -1.76 4.26
N THR A 417 12.59 -1.38 5.29
CA THR A 417 11.15 -1.12 5.16
C THR A 417 10.89 0.26 4.56
N GLU A 418 11.71 1.24 4.94
CA GLU A 418 11.66 2.61 4.43
C GLU A 418 12.68 2.79 3.28
N PHE A 419 12.82 4.03 2.80
CA PHE A 419 13.94 4.40 1.93
C PHE A 419 15.29 4.32 2.67
N ASP A 420 16.34 4.08 1.91
CA ASP A 420 17.71 4.04 2.37
C ASP A 420 18.17 5.44 2.79
N THR A 421 18.77 5.48 3.97
CA THR A 421 19.41 6.66 4.51
C THR A 421 20.59 6.22 5.36
N PRO A 422 21.77 6.85 5.21
CA PRO A 422 22.91 6.54 6.08
C PRO A 422 22.64 6.92 7.54
N TYR A 423 21.56 7.65 7.82
CA TYR A 423 21.20 8.15 9.15
C TYR A 423 20.05 7.35 9.79
N ARG A 424 19.92 6.06 9.46
CA ARG A 424 18.93 5.15 10.06
C ARG A 424 19.37 4.73 11.48
N VAL A 425 18.56 5.05 12.49
CA VAL A 425 18.82 4.68 13.90
C VAL A 425 18.06 3.40 14.26
N PHE A 426 18.78 2.28 14.37
CA PHE A 426 18.21 0.95 14.61
C PHE A 426 19.05 0.13 15.61
N SER A 427 18.44 -0.76 16.39
CA SER A 427 19.16 -1.66 17.30
C SER A 427 18.78 -3.12 17.06
N THR A 428 19.79 -3.96 16.83
CA THR A 428 19.66 -5.41 16.68
C THR A 428 19.75 -6.18 18.00
N HIS A 429 20.00 -5.51 19.12
CA HIS A 429 20.26 -6.14 20.43
C HIS A 429 19.01 -6.23 21.33
N VAL A 430 17.90 -5.67 20.87
CA VAL A 430 16.59 -5.71 21.53
C VAL A 430 15.55 -6.29 20.58
N CYS A 431 14.33 -6.57 21.06
CA CYS A 431 13.19 -6.88 20.19
C CYS A 431 13.11 -5.85 19.05
N ASN A 432 12.93 -6.29 17.81
CA ASN A 432 12.92 -5.40 16.65
C ASN A 432 12.11 -6.00 15.49
N SER A 433 11.87 -5.18 14.46
CA SER A 433 11.33 -5.59 13.15
C SER A 433 9.99 -6.35 13.21
N CYS A 434 9.14 -6.04 14.19
CA CYS A 434 7.84 -6.69 14.35
C CYS A 434 6.92 -6.48 13.13
N TRP A 435 7.06 -5.37 12.41
CA TRP A 435 6.31 -5.10 11.17
C TRP A 435 6.64 -6.09 10.05
N ASN A 436 7.89 -6.55 9.98
CA ASN A 436 8.39 -7.40 8.89
C ASN A 436 8.24 -8.90 9.17
N ASP A 437 7.87 -9.26 10.40
CA ASP A 437 7.79 -10.65 10.83
C ASP A 437 6.46 -11.26 10.39
N VAL A 438 6.49 -12.04 9.30
CA VAL A 438 5.30 -12.62 8.65
C VAL A 438 4.42 -13.48 9.57
N ARG A 439 4.96 -13.95 10.70
CA ARG A 439 4.22 -14.71 11.72
C ARG A 439 3.24 -13.84 12.51
N TYR A 440 3.41 -12.52 12.48
CA TYR A 440 2.57 -11.57 13.18
C TYR A 440 1.90 -10.65 12.17
N GLN A 441 0.57 -10.72 12.13
CA GLN A 441 -0.23 -9.82 11.31
C GLN A 441 -0.49 -8.52 12.07
N PHE A 442 -0.24 -7.38 11.42
CA PHE A 442 -0.45 -6.07 12.01
C PHE A 442 -1.93 -5.85 12.30
N ASP A 443 -2.24 -5.39 13.51
CA ASP A 443 -3.61 -5.10 13.93
C ASP A 443 -3.82 -3.58 13.92
N HIS A 444 -4.45 -3.08 12.86
CA HIS A 444 -4.76 -1.66 12.68
C HIS A 444 -5.69 -1.11 13.77
N SER A 445 -6.47 -1.96 14.43
CA SER A 445 -7.42 -1.54 15.48
C SER A 445 -6.74 -1.34 16.83
N ASN A 446 -5.57 -1.94 17.03
CA ASN A 446 -4.83 -1.93 18.29
C ASN A 446 -3.73 -0.86 18.27
N TYR A 447 -4.04 0.31 18.85
CA TYR A 447 -3.09 1.41 18.96
C TYR A 447 -1.79 1.03 19.71
N LEU A 448 -1.89 0.13 20.70
CA LEU A 448 -0.78 -0.33 21.54
C LEU A 448 -0.15 -1.64 21.03
N TYR A 449 -0.34 -1.97 19.75
CA TYR A 449 0.12 -3.20 19.13
C TYR A 449 1.60 -3.49 19.41
N CYS A 450 1.87 -4.61 20.07
CA CYS A 450 3.22 -5.09 20.37
C CYS A 450 3.23 -6.61 20.42
N PRO A 451 3.26 -7.31 19.27
CA PRO A 451 2.83 -8.70 19.18
C PRO A 451 3.68 -9.67 20.00
N LYS A 452 4.93 -9.31 20.29
CA LYS A 452 5.87 -10.14 21.07
C LYS A 452 5.83 -9.88 22.58
N HIS A 453 5.43 -8.66 23.01
CA HIS A 453 5.66 -8.18 24.38
C HIS A 453 4.53 -7.31 24.94
N GLN A 454 3.34 -7.31 24.35
CA GLN A 454 2.18 -6.55 24.85
C GLN A 454 1.85 -6.93 26.29
N ASN A 455 1.58 -5.92 27.14
CA ASN A 455 1.28 -6.08 28.56
C ASN A 455 2.40 -6.74 29.38
N THR A 456 3.66 -6.58 28.95
CA THR A 456 4.85 -7.01 29.70
C THR A 456 5.77 -5.82 29.99
N PRO A 457 6.71 -5.95 30.94
CA PRO A 457 7.74 -4.92 31.16
C PRO A 457 8.58 -4.57 29.92
N ARG A 458 8.62 -5.48 28.93
CA ARG A 458 9.34 -5.32 27.65
C ARG A 458 8.48 -4.73 26.53
N GLN A 459 7.26 -4.25 26.82
CA GLN A 459 6.43 -3.61 25.80
C GLN A 459 7.15 -2.39 25.20
N PHE A 460 7.19 -2.33 23.87
CA PHE A 460 7.93 -1.33 23.07
C PHE A 460 9.44 -1.27 23.35
N GLU A 461 10.03 -2.38 23.81
CA GLU A 461 11.49 -2.50 23.99
C GLU A 461 12.27 -2.04 22.75
N CYS A 462 11.73 -2.31 21.55
CA CYS A 462 12.31 -1.96 20.27
C CYS A 462 12.69 -0.49 20.11
N THR A 463 11.94 0.45 20.70
CA THR A 463 12.28 1.88 20.66
C THR A 463 12.68 2.44 22.01
N LYS A 464 12.29 1.82 23.14
CA LYS A 464 12.84 2.15 24.47
C LYS A 464 14.36 1.95 24.52
N GLY A 465 14.85 0.88 23.90
CA GLY A 465 16.27 0.52 23.86
C GLY A 465 17.13 1.45 23.00
N ILE A 466 16.53 2.30 22.16
CA ILE A 466 17.28 3.30 21.37
C ILE A 466 17.57 4.50 22.27
N SER A 467 18.84 4.70 22.62
CA SER A 467 19.29 5.81 23.46
C SER A 467 19.42 7.11 22.68
N HIS A 468 19.32 8.24 23.39
CA HIS A 468 19.54 9.56 22.80
C HIS A 468 20.99 9.74 22.30
N GLN A 469 21.98 9.12 22.95
CA GLN A 469 23.37 9.15 22.48
C GLN A 469 23.51 8.51 21.10
N HIS A 470 22.79 7.41 20.82
CA HIS A 470 22.82 6.79 19.51
C HIS A 470 22.26 7.73 18.43
N VAL A 471 21.14 8.39 18.72
CA VAL A 471 20.54 9.38 17.82
C VAL A 471 21.48 10.57 17.59
N ILE A 472 22.05 11.15 18.65
CA ILE A 472 23.00 12.27 18.56
C ILE A 472 24.24 11.88 17.75
N LYS A 473 24.81 10.69 17.99
CA LYS A 473 25.95 10.20 17.22
C LYS A 473 25.63 10.08 15.73
N THR A 474 24.41 9.67 15.40
CA THR A 474 23.93 9.57 14.01
C THR A 474 23.75 10.95 13.39
N ILE A 475 23.16 11.91 14.12
CA ILE A 475 23.04 13.31 13.70
C ILE A 475 24.42 13.90 13.37
N LEU A 476 25.41 13.66 14.22
CA LEU A 476 26.79 14.16 14.03
C LEU A 476 27.50 13.58 12.80
N GLN A 477 26.96 12.55 12.15
CA GLN A 477 27.49 12.03 10.88
C GLN A 477 27.02 12.83 9.66
N ILE A 478 25.99 13.68 9.82
CA ILE A 478 25.47 14.49 8.72
C ILE A 478 26.54 15.54 8.33
N PRO A 479 26.95 15.62 7.05
CA PRO A 479 27.87 16.63 6.58
C PRO A 479 27.37 18.04 6.90
N GLY A 480 28.23 18.87 7.52
CA GLY A 480 27.87 20.23 7.91
C GLY A 480 27.08 20.35 9.21
N CYS A 481 26.78 19.24 9.91
CA CYS A 481 26.16 19.30 11.23
C CYS A 481 27.06 20.05 12.22
N ARG A 482 26.46 20.99 12.96
CA ARG A 482 27.13 21.70 14.05
C ARG A 482 27.42 20.75 15.20
N SER A 483 28.63 20.81 15.73
CA SER A 483 29.09 19.98 16.86
C SER A 483 29.62 20.80 18.04
N GLU A 484 29.94 22.06 17.82
CA GLU A 484 30.45 22.95 18.87
C GLU A 484 29.30 23.59 19.64
N VAL A 485 29.37 23.49 20.97
CA VAL A 485 28.38 24.10 21.86
C VAL A 485 28.55 25.62 21.80
N ILE A 486 27.46 26.32 21.51
CA ILE A 486 27.42 27.78 21.58
C ILE A 486 27.26 28.15 23.05
N ASN A 487 28.31 28.76 23.61
CA ASN A 487 28.24 29.37 24.94
C ASN A 487 27.37 30.62 24.87
N ASN A 488 26.06 30.45 25.03
CA ASN A 488 25.18 31.59 25.30
C ASN A 488 25.44 32.02 26.75
N ALA A 489 26.13 33.16 26.91
CA ALA A 489 26.34 33.83 28.19
C ALA A 489 25.02 34.31 28.81
#